data_AF-A0A5R2N1A9-F1
#
_entry.id   AF-A0A5R2N1A9-F1
#
_cell.length_a   1.000
_cell.length_b   1.000
_cell.length_c   1.000
_cell.angle_alpha   90.00
_cell.angle_beta   90.00
_cell.angle_gamma   90.00
#
_symmetry.space_group_name_H-M   'P 1'
#
loop_
_entity.id
_entity.type
_entity.pdbx_description
1 polymer ?
#
loop_
_entity_poly.entity_id
_entity_poly.type
_entity_poly.pdbx_seq_one_letter_code
_entity_poly.pdbx_strand_id
1 'polypeptide(L)'
;MRAALQTPSVIGPTVGFVRLPHGEGLPLPAYESTGAAGMDLRAAVPEDRPLLILPGKRALVPTGLILEIPEGMEGQVRPRSGLAFK
;
A
#
# COMPACT_ATOMS: atom_id res chain seq x y z
N MET A 1 -21.80 -10.32 -18.18
CA MET A 1 -22.43 -9.10 -17.59
C MET A 1 -21.31 -8.15 -17.19
N ARG A 2 -21.13 -7.03 -17.90
CA ARG A 2 -20.16 -6.00 -17.52
C ARG A 2 -20.77 -5.19 -16.37
N ALA A 3 -20.19 -5.28 -15.18
CA ALA A 3 -20.53 -4.37 -14.09
C ALA A 3 -20.15 -2.95 -14.53
N ALA A 4 -21.12 -2.04 -14.51
CA ALA A 4 -20.88 -0.63 -14.74
C ALA A 4 -19.95 -0.13 -13.62
N LEU A 5 -18.72 0.24 -13.99
CA LEU A 5 -17.81 0.93 -13.08
C LEU A 5 -18.41 2.33 -12.84
N GLN A 6 -19.02 2.52 -11.68
CA GLN A 6 -19.33 3.85 -11.18
C GLN A 6 -18.02 4.60 -11.00
N THR A 7 -17.75 5.56 -11.88
CA THR A 7 -16.62 6.46 -11.73
C THR A 7 -16.89 7.34 -10.50
N PRO A 8 -16.15 7.21 -9.39
CA PRO A 8 -16.22 8.22 -8.35
C PRO A 8 -15.69 9.52 -8.96
N SER A 9 -16.31 10.66 -8.62
CA SER A 9 -15.83 11.98 -9.03
C SER A 9 -14.53 12.31 -8.28
N VAL A 10 -13.46 11.60 -8.59
CA VAL A 10 -12.12 11.86 -8.07
C VAL A 10 -11.59 13.05 -8.84
N ILE A 11 -11.40 14.18 -8.16
CA ILE A 11 -10.68 15.32 -8.70
C ILE A 11 -9.19 15.04 -8.50
N GLY A 12 -8.51 14.57 -9.54
CA GLY A 12 -7.06 14.32 -9.50
C GLY A 12 -6.59 13.11 -10.33
N PRO A 13 -5.28 12.84 -10.34
CA PRO A 13 -4.72 11.65 -10.98
C PRO A 13 -5.24 10.37 -10.32
N THR A 14 -5.43 9.32 -11.12
CA THR A 14 -5.80 7.99 -10.62
C THR A 14 -4.56 7.11 -10.59
N VAL A 15 -4.33 6.42 -9.47
CA VAL A 15 -3.29 5.39 -9.34
C VAL A 15 -3.99 4.04 -9.25
N GLY A 16 -3.69 3.15 -10.20
CA GLY A 16 -4.22 1.79 -10.20
C GLY A 16 -3.49 0.89 -9.21
N PHE A 17 -4.20 -0.09 -8.65
CA PHE A 17 -3.61 -1.14 -7.83
C PHE A 17 -3.91 -2.51 -8.45
N VAL A 18 -2.86 -3.26 -8.75
CA VAL A 18 -2.98 -4.69 -9.05
C VAL A 18 -2.60 -5.47 -7.79
N ARG A 19 -3.55 -6.25 -7.28
CA ARG A 19 -3.34 -7.09 -6.11
C ARG A 19 -2.75 -8.43 -6.52
N LEU A 20 -1.65 -8.81 -5.86
CA LEU A 20 -1.01 -10.11 -6.01
C LEU A 20 -1.66 -11.14 -5.07
N PRO A 21 -1.55 -12.46 -5.35
CA PRO A 21 -2.22 -13.50 -4.56
C PRO A 21 -1.92 -13.45 -3.05
N HIS A 22 -0.67 -13.15 -2.67
CA HIS A 22 -0.27 -13.07 -1.26
C HIS A 22 -0.75 -11.78 -0.55
N GLY A 23 -1.34 -10.83 -1.28
CA GLY A 23 -2.00 -9.66 -0.73
C GLY A 23 -3.52 -9.80 -0.62
N GLU A 24 -4.10 -10.95 -0.94
CA GLU A 24 -5.54 -11.20 -0.79
C GLU A 24 -6.00 -11.06 0.67
N GLY A 25 -7.25 -10.60 0.86
CA GLY A 25 -7.81 -10.34 2.19
C GLY A 25 -7.34 -9.04 2.86
N LEU A 26 -6.21 -8.45 2.45
CA LEU A 26 -5.74 -7.17 2.99
C LEU A 26 -6.52 -5.98 2.40
N PRO A 27 -6.86 -4.94 3.18
CA PRO A 27 -7.45 -3.73 2.62
C PRO A 27 -6.46 -3.03 1.69
N LEU A 28 -6.96 -2.39 0.62
CA LEU A 28 -6.13 -1.54 -0.23
C LEU A 28 -5.65 -0.31 0.57
N PRO A 29 -4.50 0.29 0.20
CA PRO A 29 -4.07 1.56 0.76
C PRO A 29 -5.15 2.63 0.56
N ALA A 30 -5.41 3.40 1.61
CA ALA A 30 -6.34 4.51 1.59
C ALA A 30 -5.82 5.61 2.53
N TYR A 31 -6.21 6.85 2.26
CA TYR A 31 -5.94 7.97 3.16
C TYR A 31 -6.84 7.84 4.39
N GLU A 32 -6.25 7.83 5.59
CA GLU A 32 -7.02 7.68 6.84
C GLU A 32 -7.86 8.91 7.19
N SER A 33 -7.49 10.09 6.68
CA SER A 33 -8.24 11.34 6.84
C SER A 33 -8.03 12.26 5.63
N THR A 34 -8.88 13.27 5.49
CA THR A 34 -8.81 14.26 4.40
C THR A 34 -7.47 15.01 4.36
N GLY A 35 -6.80 15.18 5.50
CA GLY A 35 -5.51 15.88 5.60
C GLY A 35 -4.29 14.97 5.59
N ALA A 36 -4.46 13.65 5.38
CA ALA A 36 -3.35 12.71 5.41
C ALA A 36 -2.42 12.93 4.21
N ALA A 37 -1.11 13.04 4.48
CA ALA A 37 -0.10 13.26 3.43
C ALA A 37 0.24 11.99 2.63
N GLY A 38 -0.14 10.81 3.11
CA GLY A 38 0.15 9.53 2.47
C GLY A 38 -0.81 8.44 2.93
N MET A 39 -0.66 7.26 2.34
CA MET A 39 -1.44 6.06 2.65
C MET A 39 -0.53 5.02 3.31
N ASP A 40 -1.05 4.31 4.31
CA ASP A 40 -0.31 3.23 4.93
C ASP A 40 -0.25 1.99 4.02
N LEU A 41 0.95 1.41 3.93
CA LEU A 41 1.18 0.11 3.28
C LEU A 41 1.19 -0.99 4.35
N ARG A 42 0.59 -2.14 4.02
CA ARG A 42 0.51 -3.29 4.92
C ARG A 42 1.46 -4.39 4.48
N ALA A 43 2.01 -5.12 5.44
CA ALA A 43 2.82 -6.30 5.17
C ALA A 43 1.93 -7.45 4.67
N ALA A 44 2.21 -7.95 3.48
CA ALA A 44 1.57 -9.10 2.86
C ALA A 44 2.41 -10.36 3.11
N VAL A 45 2.54 -10.72 4.39
CA VAL A 45 3.22 -11.94 4.85
C VAL A 45 2.17 -12.95 5.34
N PRO A 46 2.42 -14.27 5.21
CA PRO A 46 1.50 -15.28 5.73
C PRO A 46 1.25 -15.11 7.24
N GLU A 47 0.00 -15.26 7.67
CA GLU A 47 -0.38 -15.08 9.08
C GLU A 47 0.35 -16.06 10.02
N ASP A 48 0.59 -17.29 9.56
CA ASP A 48 1.28 -18.35 10.29
C ASP A 48 2.81 -18.21 10.26
N ARG A 49 3.35 -17.27 9.49
CA ARG A 49 4.80 -17.11 9.28
C ARG A 49 5.21 -15.64 9.31
N PRO A 50 5.27 -15.03 10.51
CA PRO A 50 5.70 -13.64 10.64
C PRO A 50 7.17 -13.47 10.23
N LEU A 51 7.49 -12.29 9.71
CA LEU A 51 8.86 -11.90 9.40
C LEU A 51 9.57 -11.39 10.65
N LEU A 52 10.58 -12.11 11.14
CA LEU A 52 11.42 -11.66 12.24
C LEU A 52 12.60 -10.83 11.72
N ILE A 53 12.67 -9.56 12.12
CA ILE A 53 13.81 -8.68 11.81
C ILE A 53 14.61 -8.46 13.09
N LEU A 54 15.81 -9.03 13.15
CA LEU A 54 16.70 -8.90 14.31
C LEU A 54 17.36 -7.51 14.37
N PRO A 55 17.82 -7.05 15.55
CA PRO A 55 18.51 -5.76 15.69
C PRO A 55 19.65 -5.57 14.68
N GLY A 56 19.67 -4.40 14.04
CA GLY A 56 20.66 -4.06 13.01
C GLY A 56 20.49 -4.78 11.67
N LYS A 57 19.45 -5.60 11.50
CA LYS A 57 19.14 -6.27 10.22
C LYS A 57 18.10 -5.48 9.43
N ARG A 58 18.06 -5.75 8.12
CA ARG A 58 17.09 -5.18 7.17
C ARG A 58 16.41 -6.30 6.40
N ALA A 59 15.17 -6.08 6.01
CA ALA A 59 14.42 -6.99 5.16
C ALA A 59 13.54 -6.18 4.20
N LEU A 60 13.29 -6.75 3.02
CA LEU A 60 12.24 -6.26 2.12
C LEU A 60 10.93 -6.92 2.55
N VAL A 61 9.96 -6.10 2.95
CA VAL A 61 8.64 -6.57 3.37
C VAL A 61 7.69 -6.46 2.18
N PRO A 62 7.11 -7.57 1.68
CA PRO A 62 6.20 -7.51 0.54
C PRO A 62 4.89 -6.80 0.92
N THR A 63 4.32 -6.03 -0.01
CA THR A 63 3.01 -5.36 0.15
C THR A 63 1.88 -6.10 -0.54
N GLY A 64 2.19 -7.05 -1.44
CA GLY A 64 1.18 -7.73 -2.25
C GLY A 64 0.53 -6.84 -3.31
N LEU A 65 1.15 -5.71 -3.67
CA LEU A 65 0.59 -4.72 -4.58
C LEU A 65 1.60 -4.32 -5.66
N ILE A 66 1.10 -4.16 -6.88
CA ILE A 66 1.75 -3.38 -7.95
C ILE A 66 0.97 -2.08 -8.10
N LEU A 67 1.68 -0.95 -8.18
CA LEU A 67 1.08 0.36 -8.35
C LEU A 67 1.27 0.82 -9.80
N GLU A 68 0.17 1.21 -10.43
CA GLU A 68 0.16 1.80 -11.78
C GLU A 68 0.30 3.32 -11.62
N ILE A 69 1.55 3.77 -11.44
CA ILE A 69 1.87 5.19 -11.24
C ILE A 69 1.78 5.92 -12.59
N PRO A 70 0.97 6.98 -12.72
CA PRO A 70 0.87 7.77 -13.94
C PRO A 70 2.20 8.39 -14.36
N GLU A 71 2.35 8.63 -15.66
CA GLU A 71 3.50 9.35 -16.20
C GLU A 71 3.64 10.74 -15.57
N GLY A 72 4.88 11.15 -15.29
CA GLY A 72 5.19 12.42 -14.63
C GLY A 72 4.98 12.43 -13.12
N MET A 73 4.70 11.28 -12.50
CA MET A 73 4.54 11.13 -11.05
C MET A 73 5.47 10.06 -10.48
N GLU A 74 5.66 10.11 -9.16
CA GLU A 74 6.41 9.10 -8.42
C GLU A 74 5.66 8.69 -7.15
N GLY A 75 5.96 7.49 -6.66
CA GLY A 75 5.53 7.01 -5.36
C GLY A 75 6.68 7.08 -4.37
N GLN A 76 6.52 7.83 -3.28
CA GLN A 76 7.53 7.90 -2.22
C GLN A 76 7.17 6.99 -1.06
N VAL A 77 8.01 5.97 -0.81
CA VAL A 77 7.89 5.12 0.38
C VAL A 77 8.63 5.81 1.53
N ARG A 78 7.87 6.25 2.55
CA ARG A 78 8.40 7.00 3.70
C ARG A 78 8.16 6.22 5.01
N PRO A 79 9.04 6.37 6.02
CA PRO A 79 8.84 5.74 7.32
C PRO A 79 7.56 6.26 8.01
N ARG A 80 6.83 5.37 8.69
CA ARG A 80 5.83 5.79 9.68
C ARG A 80 6.54 6.22 10.96
N SER A 81 6.34 7.47 11.37
CA SER A 81 7.02 8.08 12.53
C SER A 81 6.92 7.24 13.81
N GLY A 82 5.75 6.64 14.06
CA GLY A 82 5.50 5.82 15.25
C GLY A 82 6.29 4.51 15.32
N LEU A 83 6.76 3.98 14.19
CA LEU A 83 7.68 2.82 14.16
C LEU A 83 9.14 3.25 14.12
N ALA A 84 9.44 4.40 13.50
CA ALA A 84 10.80 4.91 13.38
C ALA A 84 11.38 5.41 14.72
N PHE A 85 10.53 5.86 15.64
CA PHE A 85 10.95 6.34 16.96
C PHE A 85 11.24 5.21 17.97
N LYS A 86 10.70 4.00 17.74
CA LYS A 86 10.78 2.87 18.68
C LYS A 86 11.99 1.99 18.37
#